data_AF-A0A1D1YP69-F1
#
_entry.id   AF-A0A1D1YP69-F1
#
_cell.length_a   1.000
_cell.length_b   1.000
_cell.length_c   1.000
_cell.angle_alpha   90.00
_cell.angle_beta   90.00
_cell.angle_gamma   90.00
#
_symmetry.space_group_name_H-M   'P 1'
#
loop_
_entity.id
_entity.type
_entity.pdbx_description
1 polymer ?
#
loop_
_entity_poly.entity_id
_entity_poly.type
_entity_poly.pdbx_seq_one_letter_code
_entity_poly.pdbx_strand_id
1 'polypeptide(L)'
;KMGDKTLTVRRANQGAAQPRPEQENVLYQAQQQVAIQRQLYLGPEHFPTKIVCLTHVVSADELKEDEEYEDIVEDMRSEGGKYGNLVDVVIPRPNPNGDTTPGVGKVFLEYADTDSSSRSKSGLNGRKFGGNQVVAVYYPEDKYAQGDYDG
;
A
#
# COMPACT_ATOMS: atom_id res chain seq x y z
N LYS A 1 22.06 1.43 -77.25
CA LYS A 1 22.47 1.85 -75.89
C LYS A 1 21.24 2.38 -75.17
N MET A 2 20.51 1.50 -74.50
CA MET A 2 19.37 1.81 -73.62
C MET A 2 19.27 0.61 -72.67
N GLY A 3 19.50 0.85 -71.38
CA GLY A 3 19.46 -0.18 -70.36
C GLY A 3 18.16 -0.02 -69.58
N ASP A 4 17.34 -1.06 -69.60
CA ASP A 4 16.14 -1.15 -68.77
C ASP A 4 16.54 -1.21 -67.29
N LYS A 5 16.32 -0.10 -66.59
CA LYS A 5 16.42 -0.04 -65.14
C LYS A 5 15.02 -0.22 -64.57
N THR A 6 14.70 -1.46 -64.20
CA THR A 6 13.49 -1.78 -63.44
C THR A 6 13.61 -1.15 -62.05
N LEU A 7 12.82 -0.12 -61.79
CA LEU A 7 12.66 0.53 -60.49
C LEU A 7 11.64 -0.25 -59.65
N THR A 8 12.10 -1.09 -58.74
CA THR A 8 11.22 -1.67 -57.72
C THR A 8 11.00 -0.67 -56.60
N VAL A 9 9.82 -0.04 -56.57
CA VAL A 9 9.38 0.84 -55.50
C VAL A 9 8.93 -0.04 -54.31
N ARG A 10 9.77 -0.16 -53.27
CA ARG A 10 9.33 -0.71 -51.98
C ARG A 10 8.56 0.38 -51.24
N ARG A 11 7.23 0.25 -51.22
CA ARG A 11 6.32 1.06 -50.40
C ARG A 11 6.69 0.80 -48.93
N ALA A 12 7.17 1.82 -48.22
CA ALA A 12 7.46 1.73 -46.79
C ALA A 12 6.13 1.61 -46.02
N ASN A 13 5.84 0.42 -45.47
CA ASN A 13 4.77 0.26 -44.49
C ASN A 13 5.28 0.82 -43.16
N GLN A 14 4.81 2.01 -42.80
CA GLN A 14 4.75 2.48 -41.42
C GLN A 14 3.69 1.64 -40.69
N GLY A 15 4.08 0.46 -40.20
CA GLY A 15 3.31 -0.30 -39.23
C GLY A 15 4.01 -0.16 -37.88
N ALA A 16 3.26 0.17 -36.83
CA ALA A 16 3.75 0.15 -35.46
C ALA A 16 4.48 -1.17 -35.20
N ALA A 17 5.78 -1.09 -34.91
CA ALA A 17 6.59 -2.27 -34.64
C ALA A 17 6.06 -2.95 -33.37
N GLN A 18 5.40 -4.10 -33.53
CA GLN A 18 5.23 -5.01 -32.40
C GLN A 18 6.63 -5.46 -31.98
N PRO A 19 6.99 -5.35 -30.68
CA PRO A 19 8.29 -5.78 -30.21
C PRO A 19 8.46 -7.28 -30.50
N ARG A 20 9.67 -7.67 -30.92
CA ARG A 20 9.98 -9.09 -31.19
C ARG A 20 9.89 -9.90 -29.88
N PRO A 21 9.51 -11.19 -29.91
CA PRO A 21 9.35 -12.00 -28.69
C PRO A 21 10.58 -12.01 -27.78
N GLU A 22 11.78 -11.95 -28.36
CA GLU A 22 13.04 -11.86 -27.61
C GLU A 22 13.18 -10.54 -26.84
N GLN A 23 12.75 -9.41 -27.42
CA GLN A 23 12.76 -8.10 -26.76
C GLN A 23 11.71 -8.03 -25.65
N GLU A 24 10.56 -8.68 -25.83
CA GLU A 24 9.52 -8.82 -24.82
C GLU A 24 10.00 -9.65 -23.62
N ASN A 25 10.70 -10.76 -23.88
CA ASN A 25 11.25 -11.63 -22.83
C ASN A 25 12.37 -10.92 -22.03
N VAL A 26 13.26 -10.17 -22.70
CA VAL A 26 14.28 -9.35 -22.03
C VAL A 26 13.66 -8.25 -21.16
N LEU A 27 12.61 -7.58 -21.65
CA LEU A 27 11.91 -6.55 -20.88
C LEU A 27 11.23 -7.15 -19.63
N TYR A 28 10.58 -8.30 -19.78
CA TYR A 28 9.93 -9.00 -18.68
C TYR A 28 10.96 -9.46 -17.63
N GLN A 29 12.10 -10.00 -18.06
CA GLN A 29 13.19 -10.39 -17.17
C GLN A 29 13.81 -9.18 -16.44
N ALA A 30 13.96 -8.05 -17.12
CA ALA A 30 14.43 -6.81 -16.50
C ALA A 30 13.43 -6.25 -15.46
N GLN A 31 12.13 -6.29 -15.75
CA GLN A 31 11.07 -5.91 -14.79
C GLN A 31 11.11 -6.80 -13.53
N GLN A 32 11.28 -8.12 -13.70
CA GLN A 32 11.44 -9.03 -12.57
C GLN A 32 12.69 -8.74 -11.74
N GLN A 33 13.84 -8.49 -12.38
CA GLN A 33 15.08 -8.16 -11.67
C GLN A 33 14.95 -6.86 -10.87
N VAL A 34 14.29 -5.84 -11.43
CA VAL A 34 14.01 -4.57 -10.73
C VAL A 34 13.08 -4.79 -9.53
N ALA A 35 12.04 -5.62 -9.67
CA ALA A 35 11.12 -5.93 -8.57
C ALA A 35 11.86 -6.65 -7.42
N ILE A 36 12.71 -7.62 -7.72
CA ILE A 36 13.52 -8.35 -6.71
C ILE A 36 14.52 -7.41 -6.03
N GLN A 37 15.20 -6.54 -6.78
CA GLN A 37 16.08 -5.56 -6.18
C GLN A 37 15.31 -4.60 -5.25
N ARG A 38 14.11 -4.13 -5.65
CA ARG A 38 13.25 -3.34 -4.77
C ARG A 38 12.89 -4.08 -3.48
N GLN A 39 12.59 -5.38 -3.58
CA GLN A 39 12.33 -6.27 -2.43
C GLN A 39 13.51 -6.34 -1.45
N LEU A 40 14.73 -6.29 -1.96
CA LEU A 40 15.94 -6.38 -1.13
C LEU A 40 16.31 -5.05 -0.47
N TYR A 41 15.94 -3.91 -1.05
CA TYR A 41 16.33 -2.59 -0.56
C TYR A 41 15.24 -1.87 0.24
N LEU A 42 13.97 -2.22 0.08
CA LEU A 42 12.86 -1.62 0.81
C LEU A 42 12.36 -2.61 1.87
N GLY A 43 12.09 -2.11 3.09
CA GLY A 43 11.51 -2.92 4.16
C GLY A 43 10.11 -3.45 3.83
N PRO A 44 9.58 -4.42 4.60
CA PRO A 44 8.26 -5.02 4.39
C PRO A 44 7.13 -3.98 4.34
N GLU A 45 7.30 -2.85 5.04
CA GLU A 45 6.42 -1.68 5.07
C GLU A 45 6.12 -1.06 3.68
N HIS A 46 6.89 -1.42 2.65
CA HIS A 46 6.75 -0.93 1.27
C HIS A 46 6.05 -1.90 0.32
N PHE A 47 5.82 -3.16 0.74
CA PHE A 47 5.12 -4.15 -0.06
C PHE A 47 3.64 -4.19 0.30
N PRO A 48 2.73 -4.10 -0.68
CA PRO A 48 1.30 -4.15 -0.40
C PRO A 48 0.93 -5.42 0.35
N THR A 49 0.36 -5.24 1.54
CA THR A 49 -0.37 -6.26 2.30
C THR A 49 -1.82 -5.83 2.42
N LYS A 50 -2.69 -6.69 2.95
CA LYS A 50 -4.07 -6.31 3.28
C LYS A 50 -4.16 -5.34 4.47
N ILE A 51 -3.07 -5.14 5.23
CA ILE A 51 -3.07 -4.37 6.48
C ILE A 51 -2.38 -3.03 6.28
N VAL A 52 -3.05 -1.94 6.65
CA VAL A 52 -2.45 -0.61 6.75
C VAL A 52 -2.31 -0.22 8.21
N CYS A 53 -1.10 0.10 8.65
CA CYS A 53 -0.85 0.72 9.95
C CYS A 53 -0.78 2.24 9.77
N LEU A 54 -1.57 2.96 10.56
CA LEU A 54 -1.54 4.40 10.67
C LEU A 54 -0.93 4.79 12.01
N THR A 55 -0.01 5.75 12.00
CA THR A 55 0.56 6.34 13.22
C THR A 55 0.33 7.84 13.25
N HIS A 56 0.38 8.41 14.47
CA HIS A 56 0.08 9.81 14.77
C HIS A 56 -1.37 10.23 14.47
N VAL A 57 -2.30 9.27 14.44
CA VAL A 57 -3.74 9.55 14.26
C VAL A 57 -4.47 9.69 15.59
N VAL A 58 -3.97 9.01 16.61
CA VAL A 58 -4.53 8.93 17.96
C VAL A 58 -3.40 8.94 18.99
N SER A 59 -3.69 9.43 20.18
CA SER A 59 -2.80 9.40 21.35
C SER A 59 -3.29 8.38 22.38
N ALA A 60 -2.40 7.96 23.28
CA ALA A 60 -2.78 7.03 24.34
C ALA A 60 -3.85 7.61 25.28
N ASP A 61 -3.90 8.93 25.44
CA ASP A 61 -4.85 9.58 26.36
C ASP A 61 -6.28 9.56 25.80
N GLU A 62 -6.46 9.79 24.49
CA GLU A 62 -7.76 9.74 23.80
C GLU A 62 -8.36 8.33 23.79
N LEU A 63 -7.54 7.28 23.98
CA LEU A 63 -7.98 5.88 23.96
C LEU A 63 -8.39 5.35 25.35
N LYS A 64 -8.36 6.19 26.39
CA LYS A 64 -8.67 5.77 27.77
C LYS A 64 -10.16 5.76 28.05
N GLU A 65 -10.91 6.74 27.57
CA GLU A 65 -12.34 6.85 27.81
C GLU A 65 -13.13 6.03 26.77
N ASP A 66 -14.13 5.27 27.23
CA ASP A 66 -14.86 4.33 26.38
C ASP A 66 -15.65 5.04 25.27
N GLU A 67 -16.30 6.17 25.59
CA GLU A 67 -17.10 6.94 24.61
C GLU A 67 -16.22 7.53 23.51
N GLU A 68 -15.09 8.14 23.89
CA GLU A 68 -14.12 8.69 22.93
C GLU A 68 -13.46 7.59 22.08
N TYR A 69 -13.18 6.42 22.67
CA TYR A 69 -12.66 5.28 21.95
C TYR A 69 -13.62 4.78 20.86
N GLU A 70 -14.91 4.63 21.20
CA GLU A 70 -15.92 4.17 20.23
C GLU A 70 -16.07 5.19 19.09
N ASP A 71 -16.10 6.50 19.38
CA ASP A 71 -16.13 7.55 18.37
C ASP A 71 -14.92 7.47 17.42
N ILE A 72 -13.72 7.26 17.96
CA ILE A 72 -12.49 7.08 17.17
C ILE A 72 -12.58 5.83 16.28
N VAL A 73 -13.10 4.71 16.80
CA VAL A 73 -13.27 3.47 16.03
C VAL A 73 -14.26 3.69 14.88
N GLU A 74 -15.38 4.37 15.13
CA GLU A 74 -16.36 4.71 14.10
C GLU A 74 -15.77 5.62 13.02
N ASP A 75 -15.02 6.65 13.41
CA ASP A 75 -14.32 7.55 12.48
C ASP A 75 -13.31 6.80 11.62
N MET A 76 -12.51 5.92 12.21
CA MET A 76 -11.53 5.11 11.47
C MET A 76 -12.21 4.09 10.54
N ARG A 77 -13.33 3.48 10.96
CA ARG A 77 -14.14 2.60 10.09
C ARG A 77 -14.73 3.37 8.92
N SER A 78 -15.31 4.55 9.18
CA SER A 78 -15.93 5.41 8.17
C SER A 78 -14.91 5.94 7.16
N GLU A 79 -13.77 6.48 7.63
CA GLU A 79 -12.71 6.97 6.75
C GLU A 79 -12.03 5.84 5.98
N GLY A 80 -11.73 4.71 6.63
CA GLY A 80 -11.11 3.53 5.98
C GLY A 80 -12.01 2.88 4.94
N GLY A 81 -13.31 2.77 5.23
CA GLY A 81 -14.30 2.15 4.33
C GLY A 81 -14.43 2.85 2.96
N LYS A 82 -13.99 4.11 2.83
CA LYS A 82 -14.00 4.85 1.55
C LYS A 82 -13.08 4.25 0.49
N TYR A 83 -12.10 3.44 0.90
CA TYR A 83 -11.06 2.92 0.00
C TYR A 83 -11.34 1.51 -0.50
N GLY A 84 -12.29 0.78 0.09
CA GLY A 84 -12.68 -0.56 -0.31
C GLY A 84 -13.36 -1.34 0.81
N ASN A 85 -13.43 -2.66 0.65
CA ASN A 85 -14.05 -3.53 1.67
C ASN A 85 -13.13 -3.65 2.89
N LEU A 86 -13.44 -2.86 3.92
CA LEU A 86 -12.76 -2.87 5.21
C LEU A 86 -13.31 -4.02 6.06
N VAL A 87 -12.46 -5.00 6.34
CA VAL A 87 -12.80 -6.23 7.08
C VAL A 87 -12.75 -5.96 8.57
N ASP A 88 -11.69 -5.31 9.06
CA ASP A 88 -11.53 -5.02 10.48
C ASP A 88 -10.74 -3.74 10.76
N VAL A 89 -10.94 -3.22 11.98
CA VAL A 89 -10.22 -2.07 12.54
C VAL A 89 -9.77 -2.44 13.94
N VAL A 90 -8.46 -2.38 14.18
CA VAL A 90 -7.86 -2.63 15.49
C VAL A 90 -7.15 -1.37 15.97
N ILE A 91 -7.50 -0.94 17.18
CA ILE A 91 -6.89 0.20 17.88
C ILE A 91 -6.53 -0.27 19.29
N PRO A 92 -5.26 -0.61 19.57
CA PRO A 92 -4.84 -1.07 20.88
C PRO A 92 -5.02 0.02 21.94
N ARG A 93 -5.79 -0.28 22.99
CA ARG A 93 -6.02 0.63 24.12
C ARG A 93 -4.94 0.45 25.19
N PRO A 94 -4.56 1.51 25.92
CA PRO A 94 -3.66 1.37 27.06
C PRO A 94 -4.30 0.54 28.17
N ASN A 95 -3.49 -0.24 28.88
CA ASN A 95 -3.94 -0.98 30.05
C ASN A 95 -4.27 0.00 31.20
N PRO A 96 -5.44 -0.10 31.86
CA PRO A 96 -5.81 0.73 33.01
C PRO A 96 -4.79 0.68 34.16
N ASN A 97 -4.02 -0.42 34.25
CA ASN A 97 -3.00 -0.61 35.28
C ASN A 97 -1.68 0.13 34.99
N GLY A 98 -1.57 0.80 33.83
CA GLY A 98 -0.37 1.56 33.44
C GLY A 98 0.71 0.74 32.74
N ASP A 99 0.50 -0.55 32.51
CA ASP A 99 1.40 -1.38 31.71
C ASP A 99 1.42 -0.94 30.24
N THR A 100 2.59 -1.00 29.61
CA THR A 100 2.74 -0.74 28.18
C THR A 100 1.96 -1.79 27.39
N THR A 101 1.00 -1.36 26.59
CA THR A 101 0.27 -2.24 25.67
C THR A 101 0.87 -2.09 24.27
N PRO A 102 1.26 -3.19 23.60
CA PRO A 102 1.82 -3.14 22.26
C PRO A 102 0.92 -2.39 21.27
N GLY A 103 1.53 -1.52 20.46
CA GLY A 103 0.85 -0.79 19.40
C GLY A 103 -0.10 0.34 19.84
N VAL A 104 -0.12 0.74 21.12
CA VAL A 104 -0.88 1.93 21.55
C VAL A 104 -0.44 3.17 20.77
N GLY A 105 -1.40 3.95 20.29
CA GLY A 105 -1.15 5.10 19.40
C GLY A 105 -1.12 4.74 17.91
N LYS A 106 -1.31 3.46 17.56
CA LYS A 106 -1.43 2.98 16.18
C LYS A 106 -2.88 2.56 15.88
N VAL A 107 -3.26 2.66 14.61
CA VAL A 107 -4.53 2.17 14.08
C VAL A 107 -4.22 1.20 12.95
N PHE A 108 -4.81 0.01 12.97
CA PHE A 108 -4.65 -1.00 11.95
C PHE A 108 -5.97 -1.19 11.18
N LEU A 109 -5.88 -1.11 9.86
CA LEU A 109 -7.00 -1.32 8.95
C LEU A 109 -6.75 -2.60 8.15
N GLU A 110 -7.58 -3.63 8.32
CA GLU A 110 -7.57 -4.82 7.47
C GLU A 110 -8.57 -4.66 6.32
N TYR A 111 -8.09 -4.81 5.10
CA TYR A 111 -8.92 -4.84 3.89
C TYR A 111 -9.07 -6.26 3.34
N ALA A 112 -10.09 -6.48 2.52
CA ALA A 112 -10.28 -7.75 1.82
C ALA A 112 -9.19 -8.04 0.76
N ASP A 113 -8.57 -6.98 0.22
CA ASP A 113 -7.57 -7.06 -0.85
C ASP A 113 -6.50 -5.97 -0.73
N THR A 114 -5.36 -6.19 -1.40
CA THR A 114 -4.20 -5.29 -1.40
C THR A 114 -4.42 -4.02 -2.24
N ASP A 115 -5.40 -4.01 -3.14
CA ASP A 115 -5.72 -2.83 -3.95
C ASP A 115 -6.39 -1.76 -3.10
N SER A 116 -7.31 -2.18 -2.23
CA SER A 116 -8.02 -1.33 -1.26
C SER A 116 -7.05 -0.77 -0.22
N SER A 117 -6.16 -1.60 0.31
CA SER A 117 -5.11 -1.14 1.23
C SER A 117 -4.15 -0.14 0.56
N SER A 118 -3.79 -0.37 -0.71
CA SER A 118 -2.94 0.54 -1.48
C SER A 118 -3.58 1.91 -1.68
N ARG A 119 -4.88 1.94 -1.99
CA ARG A 119 -5.67 3.19 -2.07
C ARG A 119 -5.75 3.89 -0.72
N SER A 120 -6.04 3.15 0.36
CA SER A 120 -6.10 3.66 1.73
C SER A 120 -4.78 4.29 2.17
N LYS A 121 -3.67 3.56 2.04
CA LYS A 121 -2.33 4.05 2.37
C LYS A 121 -2.03 5.34 1.62
N SER A 122 -2.30 5.37 0.31
CA SER A 122 -2.04 6.55 -0.53
C SER A 122 -2.93 7.74 -0.15
N GLY A 123 -4.20 7.50 0.20
CA GLY A 123 -5.16 8.55 0.55
C GLY A 123 -5.00 9.12 1.95
N LEU A 124 -4.53 8.30 2.90
CA LEU A 124 -4.37 8.68 4.32
C LEU A 124 -2.97 9.18 4.64
N ASN A 125 -1.93 8.67 3.97
CA ASN A 125 -0.56 9.11 4.24
C ASN A 125 -0.40 10.61 3.97
N GLY A 126 0.09 11.34 4.97
CA GLY A 126 0.33 12.77 4.88
C GLY A 126 -0.90 13.65 5.17
N ARG A 127 -2.10 13.08 5.38
CA ARG A 127 -3.26 13.84 5.86
C ARG A 127 -3.03 14.36 7.27
N LYS A 128 -3.78 15.41 7.65
CA LYS A 128 -3.77 15.95 9.00
C LYS A 128 -4.92 15.38 9.82
N PHE A 129 -4.62 14.84 11.00
CA PHE A 129 -5.57 14.38 12.00
C PHE A 129 -5.12 14.93 13.36
N GLY A 130 -6.01 15.60 14.10
CA GLY A 130 -5.62 16.28 15.36
C GLY A 130 -4.47 17.30 15.22
N GLY A 131 -4.22 17.80 14.01
CA GLY A 131 -3.07 18.67 13.70
C GLY A 131 -1.76 17.94 13.36
N ASN A 132 -1.68 16.62 13.63
CA ASN A 132 -0.54 15.78 13.30
C ASN A 132 -0.63 15.24 11.87
N GLN A 133 0.53 15.01 11.26
CA GLN A 133 0.60 14.37 9.95
C GLN A 133 0.60 12.85 10.11
N VAL A 134 -0.41 12.20 9.52
CA VAL A 134 -0.57 10.76 9.52
C VAL A 134 0.55 10.12 8.70
N VAL A 135 1.18 9.08 9.27
CA VAL A 135 2.07 8.19 8.52
C VAL A 135 1.32 6.88 8.30
N ALA A 136 1.19 6.47 7.03
CA ALA A 136 0.55 5.21 6.67
C ALA A 136 1.55 4.28 5.98
N VAL A 137 1.66 3.06 6.51
CA VAL A 137 2.58 2.01 6.06
C VAL A 137 1.85 0.69 5.91
N TYR A 138 2.36 -0.22 5.08
CA TYR A 138 1.84 -1.58 5.05
C TYR A 138 2.33 -2.32 6.28
N TYR A 139 1.50 -3.20 6.85
CA TYR A 139 1.87 -3.99 8.01
C TYR A 139 1.87 -5.49 7.68
N PRO A 140 2.82 -6.30 8.21
CA PRO A 140 2.85 -7.74 7.97
C PRO A 140 1.58 -8.45 8.47
N GLU A 141 0.95 -9.24 7.59
CA GLU A 141 -0.31 -9.95 7.90
C GLU A 141 -0.14 -11.00 9.01
N ASP A 142 1.02 -11.64 9.06
CA ASP A 142 1.37 -12.65 10.07
C ASP A 142 1.51 -12.04 11.47
N LYS A 143 2.14 -10.86 11.56
CA LYS A 143 2.23 -10.11 12.83
C LYS A 143 0.86 -9.63 13.29
N TYR A 144 0.07 -9.07 12.38
CA TYR A 144 -1.29 -8.64 12.65
C TYR A 144 -2.15 -9.79 13.19
N ALA A 145 -2.11 -10.95 12.53
CA ALA A 145 -2.86 -12.15 12.94
C ALA A 145 -2.41 -12.71 14.30
N GLN A 146 -1.16 -12.46 14.71
CA GLN A 146 -0.62 -12.86 16.01
C GLN A 146 -0.90 -11.84 17.12
N GLY A 147 -1.42 -10.65 16.79
CA GLY A 147 -1.56 -9.55 17.73
C GLY A 147 -0.23 -8.87 18.10
N ASP A 148 0.84 -9.11 17.34
CA ASP A 148 2.08 -8.33 17.45
C ASP A 148 1.87 -7.01 16.73
N TYR A 149 1.74 -5.92 17.50
CA TYR A 149 1.47 -4.57 16.99
C TYR A 149 2.65 -3.61 17.18
N ASP A 150 3.75 -4.04 17.80
CA ASP A 150 4.92 -3.17 18.03
C ASP A 150 5.82 -3.07 16.80
N GLY A 151 5.83 -4.10 15.94
CA GLY A 151 6.53 -4.10 14.65
C GLY A 151 7.83 -4.88 14.64
#